data_AF-A0A165TPG1-F1
#
_entry.id   AF-A0A165TPG1-F1
#
_cell.length_a   1.000
_cell.length_b   1.000
_cell.length_c   1.000
_cell.angle_alpha   90.00
_cell.angle_beta   90.00
_cell.angle_gamma   90.00
#
_symmetry.space_group_name_H-M   'P 1'
#
loop_
_entity.id
_entity.type
_entity.pdbx_description
1 polymer ?
#
loop_
_entity_poly.entity_id
_entity_poly.type
_entity_poly.pdbx_seq_one_letter_code
_entity_poly.pdbx_strand_id
1 'polypeptide(L)'
;MKGDPISVANKIKAGCAIKREVLSALVSNSEELRRIAAMSFLLSPKDIDRCLESKCANTRLGAASNPNLTASQARYIIAGETDRAVRDALLFSWRCPPSLLGEVLREGDDRDRYCAAQNLLTPPEDILAAAADVNPGIAATAKRHPLFQPATCRPERSCRPQD
;
A
#
# COMPACT_ATOMS: atom_id res chain seq x y z
N MET A 1 -32.70 15.03 5.22
CA MET A 1 -31.85 15.92 4.41
C MET A 1 -30.49 15.26 4.23
N LYS A 2 -30.11 14.92 3.00
CA LYS A 2 -28.73 14.51 2.69
C LYS A 2 -27.91 15.81 2.64
N GLY A 3 -26.82 15.91 3.41
CA GLY A 3 -25.96 17.08 3.40
C GLY A 3 -25.34 17.30 2.01
N ASP A 4 -24.96 18.55 1.72
CA ASP A 4 -24.23 18.90 0.50
C ASP A 4 -22.99 17.98 0.33
N PRO A 5 -22.82 17.31 -0.83
CA PRO A 5 -21.68 16.44 -1.11
C PRO A 5 -20.30 17.05 -0.80
N ILE A 6 -20.12 18.35 -1.07
CA ILE A 6 -18.85 19.05 -0.78
C ILE A 6 -18.66 19.17 0.74
N SER A 7 -19.71 19.57 1.45
CA SER A 7 -19.71 19.62 2.91
C SER A 7 -19.38 18.25 3.53
N VAL A 8 -19.96 17.16 3.04
CA VAL A 8 -19.69 15.80 3.54
C VAL A 8 -18.25 15.39 3.26
N ALA A 9 -17.74 15.61 2.05
CA ALA A 9 -16.35 15.31 1.70
C ALA A 9 -15.36 16.03 2.63
N ASN A 10 -15.60 17.32 2.92
CA ASN A 10 -14.77 18.11 3.82
C ASN A 10 -14.81 17.60 5.25
N LYS A 11 -15.98 17.20 5.76
CA LYS A 11 -16.10 16.57 7.09
C LYS A 11 -15.32 15.26 7.18
N ILE A 12 -15.36 14.42 6.15
CA ILE A 12 -14.64 13.14 6.14
C ILE A 12 -13.13 13.40 6.16
N LYS A 13 -12.64 14.31 5.31
CA LYS A 13 -11.22 14.71 5.25
C LYS A 13 -10.74 15.34 6.55
N ALA A 14 -11.58 16.13 7.22
CA ALA A 14 -11.28 16.75 8.50
C ALA A 14 -11.40 15.79 9.70
N GLY A 15 -11.88 14.56 9.51
CA GLY A 15 -12.11 13.60 10.60
C GLY A 15 -13.29 13.95 11.50
N CYS A 16 -14.16 14.88 11.09
CA CYS A 16 -15.34 15.32 11.84
C CYS A 16 -16.65 14.65 11.37
N ALA A 17 -16.59 13.84 10.33
CA ALA A 17 -17.76 13.09 9.85
C ALA A 17 -18.17 12.02 10.86
N ILE A 18 -19.47 11.70 10.88
CA ILE A 18 -19.98 10.53 11.63
C ILE A 18 -20.14 9.33 10.70
N LYS A 19 -20.12 8.10 11.27
CA LYS A 19 -20.19 6.85 10.48
C LYS A 19 -21.37 6.83 9.50
N ARG A 20 -22.54 7.33 9.92
CA ARG A 20 -23.73 7.41 9.05
C ARG A 20 -23.51 8.29 7.81
N GLU A 21 -22.79 9.40 7.94
CA GLU A 21 -22.48 10.28 6.81
C GLU A 21 -21.53 9.57 5.83
N VAL A 22 -20.51 8.88 6.35
CA VAL A 22 -19.57 8.08 5.53
C VAL A 22 -20.31 6.98 4.76
N LEU A 23 -21.17 6.21 5.43
CA LEU A 23 -21.94 5.15 4.77
C LEU A 23 -22.90 5.69 3.72
N SER A 24 -23.51 6.86 3.96
CA SER A 24 -24.33 7.53 2.95
C SER A 24 -23.52 8.04 1.76
N ALA A 25 -22.25 8.42 1.98
CA ALA A 25 -21.35 8.90 0.94
C ALA A 25 -20.86 7.77 0.01
N LEU A 26 -20.70 6.55 0.54
CA LEU A 26 -20.34 5.35 -0.23
C LEU A 26 -21.36 4.98 -1.32
N VAL A 27 -22.62 5.37 -1.16
CA VAL A 27 -23.70 5.12 -2.15
C VAL A 27 -24.07 6.38 -2.94
N SER A 28 -23.28 7.44 -2.85
CA SER A 28 -23.51 8.66 -3.61
C SER A 28 -23.18 8.47 -5.10
N ASN A 29 -23.74 9.31 -5.97
CA ASN A 29 -23.43 9.29 -7.40
C ASN A 29 -22.03 9.86 -7.71
N SER A 30 -21.43 10.62 -6.80
CA SER A 30 -20.09 11.20 -6.97
C SER A 30 -19.02 10.15 -6.69
N GLU A 31 -18.24 9.78 -7.71
CA GLU A 31 -17.15 8.81 -7.57
C GLU A 31 -16.09 9.27 -6.58
N GLU A 32 -15.76 10.56 -6.61
CA GLU A 32 -14.78 11.16 -5.72
C GLU A 32 -15.26 11.12 -4.27
N LEU A 33 -16.55 11.39 -4.03
CA LEU A 33 -17.12 11.27 -2.69
C LEU A 33 -17.13 9.82 -2.20
N ARG A 34 -17.43 8.85 -3.08
CA ARG A 34 -17.32 7.42 -2.74
C ARG A 34 -15.89 7.03 -2.38
N ARG A 35 -14.90 7.48 -3.17
CA ARG A 35 -13.47 7.24 -2.90
C ARG A 35 -13.04 7.81 -1.56
N ILE A 36 -13.37 9.07 -1.28
CA ILE A 36 -13.05 9.73 0.00
C ILE A 36 -13.71 8.98 1.17
N ALA A 37 -14.97 8.57 1.02
CA ALA A 37 -15.67 7.80 2.05
C ALA A 37 -15.02 6.42 2.27
N ALA A 38 -14.58 5.74 1.20
CA ALA A 38 -13.91 4.46 1.26
C ALA A 38 -12.56 4.51 1.98
N MET A 39 -11.92 5.68 2.08
CA MET A 39 -10.68 5.89 2.85
C MET A 39 -10.91 6.17 4.34
N SER A 40 -12.16 6.28 4.80
CA SER A 40 -12.45 6.69 6.17
C SER A 40 -12.06 5.63 7.21
N PHE A 41 -11.47 6.08 8.32
CA PHE A 41 -11.18 5.27 9.52
C PHE A 41 -12.45 4.78 10.26
N LEU A 42 -13.64 5.28 9.87
CA LEU A 42 -14.92 4.88 10.44
C LEU A 42 -15.49 3.60 9.81
N LEU A 43 -14.85 3.08 8.76
CA LEU A 43 -15.24 1.83 8.14
C LEU A 43 -14.73 0.63 8.93
N SER A 44 -15.62 -0.32 9.16
CA SER A 44 -15.26 -1.64 9.68
C SER A 44 -14.66 -2.51 8.57
N PRO A 45 -13.96 -3.61 8.89
CA PRO A 45 -13.48 -4.55 7.88
C PRO A 45 -14.58 -5.01 6.91
N LYS A 46 -15.77 -5.31 7.41
CA LYS A 46 -16.94 -5.68 6.59
C LYS A 46 -17.41 -4.56 5.65
N ASP A 47 -17.30 -3.30 6.08
CA ASP A 47 -17.61 -2.17 5.21
C ASP A 47 -16.56 -2.01 4.11
N ILE A 48 -15.29 -2.30 4.41
CA ILE A 48 -14.19 -2.30 3.45
C ILE A 48 -14.37 -3.44 2.43
N ASP A 49 -14.76 -4.64 2.85
CA ASP A 49 -15.07 -5.76 1.93
C ASP A 49 -16.09 -5.34 0.87
N ARG A 50 -17.18 -4.69 1.30
CA ARG A 50 -18.19 -4.13 0.38
C ARG A 50 -17.61 -3.09 -0.58
N CYS A 51 -16.64 -2.29 -0.14
CA CYS A 51 -15.98 -1.31 -0.99
C CYS A 51 -15.05 -1.99 -2.01
N LEU A 52 -14.36 -3.06 -1.63
CA LEU A 52 -13.50 -3.86 -2.50
C LEU A 52 -14.30 -4.66 -3.54
N GLU A 53 -15.54 -5.02 -3.25
CA GLU A 53 -16.48 -5.64 -4.20
C GLU A 53 -17.15 -4.62 -5.14
N SER A 54 -16.89 -3.32 -4.97
CA SER A 54 -17.53 -2.27 -5.77
C SER A 54 -17.14 -2.36 -7.23
N LYS A 55 -18.12 -2.22 -8.13
CA LYS A 55 -17.87 -2.08 -9.58
C LYS A 55 -17.08 -0.81 -9.92
N CYS A 56 -17.12 0.21 -9.06
CA CYS A 56 -16.42 1.47 -9.27
C CYS A 56 -14.97 1.36 -8.79
N ALA A 57 -14.01 1.44 -9.72
CA ALA A 57 -12.58 1.39 -9.43
C ALA A 57 -12.14 2.47 -8.42
N ASN A 58 -12.70 3.68 -8.49
CA ASN A 58 -12.43 4.74 -7.52
C ASN A 58 -12.83 4.36 -6.08
N THR A 59 -13.89 3.56 -5.91
CA THR A 59 -14.28 3.07 -4.58
C THR A 59 -13.30 2.01 -4.08
N ARG A 60 -12.90 1.06 -4.94
CA ARG A 60 -11.88 0.05 -4.61
C ARG A 60 -10.52 0.67 -4.31
N LEU A 61 -10.13 1.69 -5.08
CA LEU A 61 -8.92 2.49 -4.86
C LEU A 61 -8.91 3.13 -3.47
N GLY A 62 -10.02 3.76 -3.06
CA GLY A 62 -10.14 4.32 -1.72
C GLY A 62 -10.08 3.26 -0.62
N ALA A 63 -10.66 2.08 -0.86
CA ALA A 63 -10.61 0.95 0.07
C ALA A 63 -9.21 0.36 0.22
N ALA A 64 -8.46 0.22 -0.88
CA ALA A 64 -7.08 -0.25 -0.89
C ALA A 64 -6.13 0.67 -0.09
N SER A 65 -6.45 1.96 -0.02
CA SER A 65 -5.73 2.94 0.81
C SER A 65 -6.32 3.11 2.22
N ASN A 66 -7.30 2.31 2.63
CA ASN A 66 -7.98 2.51 3.91
C ASN A 66 -7.03 2.18 5.09
N PRO A 67 -6.98 3.02 6.14
CA PRO A 67 -6.10 2.79 7.30
C PRO A 67 -6.44 1.54 8.12
N ASN A 68 -7.65 1.01 8.02
CA ASN A 68 -8.13 -0.19 8.71
C ASN A 68 -8.11 -1.43 7.80
N LEU A 69 -7.49 -1.36 6.62
CA LEU A 69 -7.35 -2.51 5.72
C LEU A 69 -6.60 -3.65 6.43
N THR A 70 -7.17 -4.85 6.40
CA THR A 70 -6.57 -6.02 7.04
C THR A 70 -5.55 -6.71 6.13
N ALA A 71 -4.67 -7.54 6.70
CA ALA A 71 -3.71 -8.32 5.91
C ALA A 71 -4.39 -9.33 4.96
N SER A 72 -5.56 -9.87 5.33
CA SER A 72 -6.33 -10.76 4.45
C SER A 72 -6.93 -9.99 3.26
N GLN A 73 -7.46 -8.79 3.50
CA GLN A 73 -7.96 -7.91 2.44
C GLN A 73 -6.84 -7.44 1.51
N ALA A 74 -5.67 -7.12 2.06
CA ALA A 74 -4.49 -6.77 1.26
C ALA A 74 -4.08 -7.92 0.33
N ARG A 75 -4.04 -9.16 0.83
CA ARG A 75 -3.77 -10.35 0.00
C ARG A 75 -4.85 -10.59 -1.06
N TYR A 76 -6.11 -10.37 -0.72
CA TYR A 76 -7.21 -10.45 -1.67
C TYR A 76 -7.01 -9.47 -2.85
N ILE A 77 -6.59 -8.24 -2.57
CA ILE A 77 -6.30 -7.24 -3.61
C ILE A 77 -5.15 -7.72 -4.51
N ILE A 78 -4.02 -8.16 -3.93
CA ILE A 78 -2.87 -8.61 -4.73
C ILE A 78 -3.22 -9.83 -5.60
N ALA A 79 -4.02 -10.76 -5.09
CA ALA A 79 -4.34 -11.99 -5.81
C ALA A 79 -5.38 -11.82 -6.94
N GLY A 80 -6.29 -10.85 -6.83
CA GLY A 80 -7.48 -10.80 -7.68
C GLY A 80 -7.80 -9.44 -8.31
N GLU A 81 -7.18 -8.36 -7.88
CA GLU A 81 -7.48 -7.03 -8.44
C GLU A 81 -6.80 -6.83 -9.80
N THR A 82 -7.61 -6.60 -10.83
CA THR A 82 -7.12 -6.34 -12.18
C THR A 82 -6.68 -4.90 -12.39
N ASP A 83 -7.26 -3.95 -11.65
CA ASP A 83 -6.93 -2.54 -11.76
C ASP A 83 -5.60 -2.23 -11.08
N ARG A 84 -4.61 -1.90 -11.89
CA ARG A 84 -3.26 -1.56 -11.45
C ARG A 84 -3.22 -0.37 -10.49
N ALA A 85 -4.09 0.64 -10.66
CA ALA A 85 -4.10 1.79 -9.76
C ALA A 85 -4.52 1.38 -8.34
N VAL A 86 -5.42 0.40 -8.23
CA VAL A 86 -5.87 -0.14 -6.94
C VAL A 86 -4.77 -0.95 -6.27
N ARG A 87 -4.04 -1.80 -7.03
CA ARG A 87 -2.87 -2.53 -6.50
C ARG A 87 -1.74 -1.58 -6.07
N ASP A 88 -1.42 -0.59 -6.91
CA ASP A 88 -0.41 0.44 -6.62
C ASP A 88 -0.77 1.20 -5.32
N ALA A 89 -2.03 1.55 -5.12
CA ALA A 89 -2.49 2.25 -3.92
C ALA A 89 -2.24 1.45 -2.63
N LEU A 90 -2.43 0.12 -2.67
CA LEU A 90 -2.06 -0.76 -1.58
C LEU A 90 -0.53 -0.80 -1.40
N LEU A 91 0.22 -1.08 -2.47
CA LEU A 91 1.66 -1.32 -2.40
C LEU A 91 2.48 -0.08 -2.05
N PHE A 92 1.99 1.12 -2.35
CA PHE A 92 2.60 2.37 -1.89
C PHE A 92 2.14 2.80 -0.49
N SER A 93 1.17 2.11 0.09
CA SER A 93 0.67 2.44 1.42
C SER A 93 1.67 2.09 2.50
N TRP A 94 1.86 3.01 3.45
CA TRP A 94 2.54 2.78 4.72
C TRP A 94 1.77 1.82 5.67
N ARG A 95 0.62 1.30 5.21
CA ARG A 95 -0.17 0.27 5.88
C ARG A 95 -0.06 -1.09 5.23
N CYS A 96 0.62 -1.19 4.08
CA CYS A 96 0.88 -2.50 3.48
C CYS A 96 1.74 -3.33 4.44
N PRO A 97 1.33 -4.56 4.81
CA PRO A 97 2.13 -5.39 5.70
C PRO A 97 3.53 -5.65 5.11
N PRO A 98 4.62 -5.45 5.87
CA PRO A 98 5.99 -5.71 5.40
C PRO A 98 6.18 -7.10 4.80
N SER A 99 5.56 -8.12 5.41
CA SER A 99 5.62 -9.50 4.89
C SER A 99 4.97 -9.65 3.52
N LEU A 100 3.86 -8.94 3.26
CA LEU A 100 3.22 -8.93 1.95
C LEU A 100 4.09 -8.19 0.92
N LEU A 101 4.76 -7.09 1.30
CA LEU A 101 5.70 -6.40 0.41
C LEU A 101 6.85 -7.33 0.00
N GLY A 102 7.41 -8.10 0.94
CA GLY A 102 8.43 -9.11 0.64
C GLY A 102 7.93 -10.23 -0.27
N GLU A 103 6.74 -10.77 0.00
CA GLU A 103 6.06 -11.75 -0.87
C GLU A 103 5.92 -11.20 -2.31
N VAL A 104 5.35 -10.00 -2.44
CA VAL A 104 5.12 -9.34 -3.73
C VAL A 104 6.43 -9.03 -4.44
N LEU A 105 7.46 -8.57 -3.74
CA LEU A 105 8.76 -8.24 -4.36
C LEU A 105 9.44 -9.48 -4.98
N ARG A 106 9.18 -10.67 -4.43
CA ARG A 106 9.76 -11.93 -4.95
C ARG A 106 8.93 -12.54 -6.08
N GLU A 107 7.60 -12.52 -5.94
CA GLU A 107 6.70 -13.34 -6.78
C GLU A 107 5.73 -12.53 -7.66
N GLY A 108 5.63 -11.22 -7.45
CA GLY A 108 4.71 -10.34 -8.17
C GLY A 108 5.10 -10.10 -9.63
N ASP A 109 4.22 -9.43 -10.36
CA ASP A 109 4.55 -8.91 -11.69
C ASP A 109 5.57 -7.76 -11.60
N ASP A 110 6.19 -7.39 -12.72
CA ASP A 110 7.22 -6.34 -12.75
C ASP A 110 6.76 -5.00 -12.17
N ARG A 111 5.47 -4.65 -12.28
CA ARG A 111 4.97 -3.42 -11.66
C ARG A 111 4.86 -3.61 -10.16
N ASP A 112 4.20 -4.66 -9.71
CA ASP A 112 3.93 -4.88 -8.30
C ASP A 112 5.24 -5.03 -7.51
N ARG A 113 6.22 -5.75 -8.09
CA ARG A 113 7.60 -5.82 -7.59
C ARG A 113 8.28 -4.46 -7.54
N TYR A 114 8.14 -3.64 -8.58
CA TYR A 114 8.68 -2.29 -8.58
C TYR A 114 8.08 -1.43 -7.46
N CYS A 115 6.77 -1.49 -7.25
CA CYS A 115 6.09 -0.77 -6.17
C CYS A 115 6.56 -1.25 -4.79
N ALA A 116 6.68 -2.57 -4.59
CA ALA A 116 7.24 -3.14 -3.37
C ALA A 116 8.69 -2.69 -3.13
N ALA A 117 9.54 -2.69 -4.15
CA ALA A 117 10.93 -2.22 -4.03
C ALA A 117 11.05 -0.73 -3.65
N GLN A 118 10.02 0.08 -3.91
CA GLN A 118 9.98 1.50 -3.53
C GLN A 118 9.45 1.75 -2.12
N ASN A 119 8.69 0.80 -1.56
CA ASN A 119 8.05 1.01 -0.27
C ASN A 119 9.08 0.91 0.87
N LEU A 120 9.15 1.95 1.70
CA LEU A 120 10.08 2.05 2.82
C LEU A 120 9.85 1.01 3.92
N LEU A 121 8.71 0.32 3.90
CA LEU A 121 8.39 -0.77 4.82
C LEU A 121 8.79 -2.15 4.30
N THR A 122 9.34 -2.22 3.08
CA THR A 122 9.81 -3.48 2.53
C THR A 122 11.00 -3.99 3.34
N PRO A 123 11.00 -5.28 3.75
CA PRO A 123 12.05 -5.82 4.59
C PRO A 123 13.45 -5.63 3.97
N PRO A 124 14.46 -5.19 4.74
CA PRO A 124 15.81 -4.94 4.22
C PRO A 124 16.43 -6.15 3.51
N GLU A 125 16.16 -7.37 3.99
CA GLU A 125 16.61 -8.62 3.39
C GLU A 125 16.02 -8.84 1.99
N ASP A 126 14.76 -8.46 1.79
CA ASP A 126 14.08 -8.57 0.49
C ASP A 126 14.57 -7.47 -0.47
N ILE A 127 14.84 -6.27 0.04
CA ILE A 127 15.50 -5.19 -0.73
C ILE A 127 16.90 -5.62 -1.17
N LEU A 128 17.69 -6.24 -0.29
CA LEU A 128 19.02 -6.73 -0.63
C LEU A 128 18.96 -7.79 -1.75
N ALA A 129 18.02 -8.74 -1.66
CA ALA A 129 17.80 -9.73 -2.70
C ALA A 129 17.38 -9.09 -4.03
N ALA A 130 16.45 -8.13 -3.99
CA ALA A 130 15.97 -7.43 -5.17
C ALA A 130 17.04 -6.58 -5.88
N ALA A 131 18.17 -6.26 -5.23
CA ALA A 131 19.30 -5.60 -5.91
C ALA A 131 19.93 -6.46 -7.03
N ALA A 132 19.66 -7.76 -7.04
CA ALA A 132 20.06 -8.70 -8.09
C ALA A 132 18.88 -9.14 -8.98
N ASP A 133 17.76 -8.40 -8.95
CA ASP A 133 16.58 -8.73 -9.77
C ASP A 133 16.90 -8.78 -11.27
N VAL A 134 16.23 -9.70 -11.98
CA VAL A 134 16.36 -9.85 -13.44
C VAL A 134 15.89 -8.61 -14.19
N ASN A 135 14.93 -7.87 -13.64
CA ASN A 135 14.47 -6.61 -14.19
C ASN A 135 15.40 -5.48 -13.69
N PRO A 136 16.12 -4.78 -14.59
CA PRO A 136 17.09 -3.76 -14.21
C PRO A 136 16.45 -2.56 -13.49
N GLY A 137 15.17 -2.26 -13.77
CA GLY A 137 14.45 -1.18 -13.11
C GLY A 137 14.20 -1.48 -11.63
N ILE A 138 13.87 -2.73 -11.30
CA ILE A 138 13.68 -3.20 -9.92
C ILE A 138 15.02 -3.25 -9.21
N ALA A 139 16.04 -3.85 -9.84
CA ALA A 139 17.39 -3.90 -9.29
C ALA A 139 17.97 -2.50 -8.97
N ALA A 140 17.78 -1.54 -9.88
CA ALA A 140 18.22 -0.16 -9.67
C ALA A 140 17.42 0.53 -8.55
N THR A 141 16.12 0.25 -8.45
CA THR A 141 15.26 0.79 -7.37
C THR A 141 15.70 0.27 -6.01
N ALA A 142 15.92 -1.04 -5.88
CA ALA A 142 16.40 -1.67 -4.66
C ALA A 142 17.76 -1.11 -4.21
N LYS A 143 18.72 -0.93 -5.13
CA LYS A 143 20.03 -0.33 -4.80
C LYS A 143 19.98 1.12 -4.32
N ARG A 144 18.92 1.86 -4.68
CA ARG A 144 18.67 3.24 -4.24
C ARG A 144 17.80 3.31 -2.99
N HIS A 145 17.28 2.19 -2.53
CA HIS A 145 16.40 2.14 -1.38
C HIS A 145 17.17 2.52 -0.11
N PRO A 146 16.60 3.34 0.80
CA PRO A 146 17.31 3.78 2.01
C PRO A 146 17.75 2.65 2.95
N LEU A 147 17.08 1.49 2.87
CA LEU A 147 17.40 0.30 3.68
C LEU A 147 18.37 -0.66 2.99
N PHE A 148 18.86 -0.33 1.78
CA PHE A 148 19.83 -1.17 1.09
C PHE A 148 21.18 -1.12 1.79
N GLN A 149 21.60 -2.25 2.36
CA GLN A 149 22.91 -2.43 2.99
C GLN A 149 23.59 -3.66 2.39
N PRO A 150 24.50 -3.48 1.39
CA PRO A 150 25.31 -4.59 0.93
C PRO A 150 26.27 -5.00 2.04
N ALA A 151 26.62 -6.28 2.10
CA ALA A 151 27.64 -6.76 3.03
C ALA A 151 28.91 -5.92 2.85
N THR A 152 29.25 -5.11 3.85
CA THR A 152 30.53 -4.41 3.86
C THR A 152 31.59 -5.44 4.15
N CYS A 153 32.59 -5.59 3.27
CA CYS A 153 33.81 -6.29 3.62
C CYS A 153 34.34 -5.65 4.91
N ARG A 154 34.30 -6.40 6.02
CA ARG A 154 35.02 -6.03 7.23
C ARG A 154 36.49 -5.95 6.82
N PRO A 155 37.21 -4.82 6.96
CA PRO A 155 38.65 -4.89 6.86
C PRO A 155 39.10 -5.82 7.98
N GLU A 156 39.74 -6.93 7.60
CA GLU A 156 40.42 -7.82 8.54
C GLU A 156 41.27 -6.94 9.45
N ARG A 157 41.05 -7.02 10.76
CA ARG A 157 41.87 -6.31 11.73
C ARG A 157 43.30 -6.71 11.46
N SER A 158 44.09 -5.77 10.95
CA SER A 158 45.50 -5.96 10.68
C SER A 158 46.15 -6.61 11.89
N CYS A 159 46.76 -7.76 11.66
CA CYS A 159 47.72 -8.35 12.56
C CYS A 159 48.74 -7.27 12.93
N ARG A 160 48.76 -6.82 14.19
CA ARG A 160 49.96 -6.19 14.72
C ARG A 160 50.86 -7.32 15.22
N PRO A 161 52.13 -7.41 14.77
CA PRO A 161 53.11 -8.18 15.51
C PRO A 161 53.28 -7.52 16.88
N GLN A 162 53.35 -8.33 17.92
CA GLN A 162 53.82 -7.88 19.23
C GLN A 162 55.34 -7.78 19.13
N ASP A 163 55.89 -6.57 19.23
CA ASP A 163 57.29 -6.33 19.59
C ASP A 163 57.46 -6.44 21.11
#